data_AF-A0A1G1PLY2-F1
#
_entry.id   AF-A0A1G1PLY2-F1
#
_cell.length_a   1.000
_cell.length_b   1.000
_cell.length_c   1.000
_cell.angle_alpha   90.00
_cell.angle_beta   90.00
_cell.angle_gamma   90.00
#
_symmetry.space_group_name_H-M   'P 1'
#
loop_
_entity.id
_entity.type
_entity.pdbx_description
1 polymer ?
#
loop_
_entity_poly.entity_id
_entity_poly.type
_entity_poly.pdbx_seq_one_letter_code
_entity_poly.pdbx_strand_id
1 'polypeptide(L)'
;KQKAKRARLISIDGQKREDFPKPLISVQPPKLEPVQEVFLALVLGTQDYVRKNGFQKAVLGLSGGIDSSLVAAIAVEALGKENVTGVLLPSKFNSPESFDDAAALANNLRIEHKVIPIQEIFQAYLKIMEPHFSGKPWNVAEENLQARIRGNILMALSNKFGWLVLTTGNKSEMSVGYATLYGDMAGGFAVIKDVPKTLVYKLAEFYNQKSAWEVIPRRIFEKAPTAELKENQKDADTLPEYAILDPVLKYYVEQDLSVSEIIKKDFSKGEVLKAVRMVDKSEYKRRQSPPGIKITPRAFGRDRRMPITNRFNEAVI
;
A
#
# COMPACT_ATOMS: atom_id res chain seq x y z
N LYS A 1 7.14 24.81 44.77
CA LYS A 1 6.18 23.70 44.98
C LYS A 1 4.75 24.26 44.99
N GLN A 2 4.11 24.42 43.83
CA GLN A 2 2.68 24.78 43.76
C GLN A 2 1.87 23.57 44.24
N LYS A 3 1.21 23.69 45.39
CA LYS A 3 0.25 22.68 45.87
C LYS A 3 -0.93 22.67 44.89
N ALA A 4 -1.12 21.55 44.20
CA ALA A 4 -2.32 21.31 43.41
C ALA A 4 -3.55 21.56 44.29
N LYS A 5 -4.41 22.50 43.87
CA LYS A 5 -5.70 22.76 44.54
C LYS A 5 -6.48 21.44 44.58
N ARG A 6 -6.95 21.05 45.78
CA ARG A 6 -7.70 19.83 46.05
C ARG A 6 -8.73 19.58 44.94
N ALA A 7 -8.63 18.43 44.27
CA ALA A 7 -9.64 17.99 43.32
C ALA A 7 -10.99 17.92 44.04
N ARG A 8 -12.02 18.54 43.46
CA ARG A 8 -13.40 18.43 43.97
C ARG A 8 -13.98 17.13 43.44
N LEU A 9 -14.13 16.14 44.31
CA LEU A 9 -14.87 14.93 43.98
C LEU A 9 -16.34 15.32 43.85
N ILE A 10 -16.90 15.22 42.65
CA ILE A 10 -18.35 15.37 42.42
C ILE A 10 -18.89 13.95 42.38
N SER A 11 -19.59 13.54 43.44
CA SER A 11 -20.36 12.29 43.41
C SER A 11 -21.63 12.57 42.63
N ILE A 12 -21.77 11.90 41.48
CA ILE A 12 -22.98 11.95 40.68
C ILE A 12 -23.83 10.80 41.20
N ASP A 13 -24.95 11.12 41.83
CA ASP A 13 -25.93 10.13 42.29
C ASP A 13 -26.74 9.64 41.07
N GLY A 14 -26.06 8.87 40.23
CA GLY A 14 -26.63 8.31 39.03
C GLY A 14 -27.41 7.05 39.41
N GLN A 15 -28.72 7.15 39.56
CA GLN A 15 -29.56 5.95 39.43
C GLN A 15 -29.25 5.33 38.06
N LYS A 16 -28.83 4.07 38.06
CA LYS A 16 -28.66 3.29 36.84
C LYS A 16 -30.03 3.23 36.18
N ARG A 17 -30.25 4.05 35.13
CA ARG A 17 -31.48 3.96 34.34
C ARG A 17 -31.50 2.58 33.70
N GLU A 18 -32.32 1.67 34.23
CA GLU A 18 -32.49 0.32 33.68
C GLU A 18 -33.26 0.37 32.35
N ASP A 19 -34.06 1.41 32.14
CA ASP A 19 -34.90 1.64 30.96
C ASP A 19 -34.22 2.50 29.88
N PHE A 20 -32.96 2.22 29.54
CA PHE A 20 -32.50 2.66 28.22
C PHE A 20 -33.17 1.74 27.19
N PRO A 21 -33.95 2.26 26.22
CA PRO A 21 -34.24 1.47 25.04
C PRO A 21 -32.88 1.05 24.50
N LYS A 22 -32.62 -0.27 24.48
CA LYS A 22 -31.42 -0.81 23.84
C LYS A 22 -31.35 -0.13 22.48
N PRO A 23 -30.20 0.46 22.09
CA PRO A 23 -30.09 1.07 20.77
C PRO A 23 -30.66 0.05 19.77
N LEU A 24 -31.55 0.52 18.90
CA LEU A 24 -32.15 -0.27 17.82
C LEU A 24 -31.06 -0.65 16.81
N ILE A 25 -30.06 -1.42 17.25
CA ILE A 25 -29.20 -2.21 16.39
C ILE A 25 -29.97 -3.51 16.20
N SER A 26 -31.17 -3.42 15.62
CA SER A 26 -32.04 -4.57 15.37
C SER A 26 -31.81 -5.19 13.99
N VAL A 27 -30.78 -4.76 13.28
CA VAL A 27 -30.34 -5.41 12.06
C VAL A 27 -29.04 -6.11 12.39
N GLN A 28 -29.09 -7.42 12.57
CA GLN A 28 -27.86 -8.20 12.39
C GLN A 28 -27.45 -7.99 10.94
N PRO A 29 -26.31 -7.34 10.67
CA PRO A 29 -25.86 -7.18 9.30
C PRO A 29 -25.70 -8.57 8.68
N PRO A 30 -25.94 -8.71 7.36
CA PRO A 30 -25.71 -9.98 6.69
C PRO A 30 -24.26 -10.41 6.96
N LYS A 31 -24.08 -11.70 7.26
CA LYS A 31 -22.75 -12.27 7.46
C LYS A 31 -22.00 -12.19 6.13
N LEU A 32 -20.91 -11.45 6.13
CA LEU A 32 -20.03 -11.32 4.97
C LEU A 32 -18.94 -12.38 5.03
N GLU A 33 -18.51 -12.86 3.87
CA GLU A 33 -17.26 -13.63 3.79
C GLU A 33 -16.06 -12.74 4.13
N PRO A 34 -15.00 -13.25 4.77
CA PRO A 34 -13.89 -12.41 5.24
C PRO A 34 -13.25 -11.53 4.16
N VAL A 35 -13.09 -12.04 2.94
CA VAL A 35 -12.52 -11.27 1.82
C VAL A 35 -13.47 -10.16 1.36
N GLN A 36 -14.78 -10.43 1.38
CA GLN A 36 -15.81 -9.45 1.04
C GLN A 36 -15.86 -8.33 2.09
N GLU A 37 -15.78 -8.67 3.38
CA GLU A 37 -15.74 -7.69 4.47
C GLU A 37 -14.55 -6.73 4.30
N VAL A 38 -13.34 -7.29 4.07
CA VAL A 38 -12.14 -6.48 3.80
C VAL A 38 -12.34 -5.61 2.57
N PHE A 39 -12.85 -6.15 1.46
CA PHE A 39 -13.08 -5.38 0.24
C PHE A 39 -14.02 -4.19 0.49
N LEU A 40 -15.15 -4.42 1.16
CA LEU A 40 -16.12 -3.35 1.47
C LEU A 40 -15.54 -2.32 2.45
N ALA A 41 -14.72 -2.73 3.41
CA ALA A 41 -14.01 -1.81 4.30
C ALA A 41 -13.04 -0.90 3.52
N LEU A 42 -12.34 -1.45 2.51
CA LEU A 42 -11.44 -0.69 1.66
C LEU A 42 -12.21 0.32 0.77
N VAL A 43 -13.33 -0.10 0.20
CA VAL A 43 -14.22 0.77 -0.59
C VAL A 43 -14.78 1.91 0.27
N LEU A 44 -15.37 1.58 1.42
CA LEU A 44 -15.94 2.57 2.34
C LEU A 44 -14.88 3.55 2.84
N GLY A 45 -13.72 3.04 3.27
CA GLY A 45 -12.63 3.89 3.76
C GLY A 45 -12.09 4.84 2.69
N THR A 46 -12.00 4.37 1.44
CA THR A 46 -11.61 5.21 0.29
C THR A 46 -12.64 6.28 -0.01
N GLN A 47 -13.92 5.91 -0.09
CA GLN A 47 -15.02 6.83 -0.34
C GLN A 47 -15.09 7.92 0.74
N ASP A 48 -15.04 7.52 2.01
CA ASP A 48 -15.12 8.44 3.14
C ASP A 48 -13.93 9.38 3.19
N TYR A 49 -12.70 8.87 2.98
CA TYR A 49 -11.52 9.72 3.01
C TYR A 49 -11.57 10.77 1.90
N VAL A 50 -11.97 10.39 0.69
CA VAL A 50 -12.12 11.33 -0.44
C VAL A 50 -13.18 12.38 -0.13
N ARG A 51 -14.41 11.95 0.17
CA ARG A 51 -15.56 12.86 0.31
C ARG A 51 -15.46 13.76 1.56
N LYS A 52 -15.07 13.21 2.70
CA LYS A 52 -15.00 13.97 3.97
C LYS A 52 -13.88 15.02 3.97
N ASN A 53 -12.87 14.86 3.12
CA ASN A 53 -11.81 15.84 2.92
C ASN A 53 -12.04 16.76 1.70
N GLY A 54 -13.23 16.74 1.10
CA GLY A 54 -13.61 17.65 0.02
C GLY A 54 -13.06 17.30 -1.37
N PHE A 55 -12.38 16.16 -1.51
CA PHE A 55 -11.99 15.66 -2.83
C PHE A 55 -13.21 15.06 -3.55
N GLN A 56 -13.24 15.20 -4.87
CA GLN A 56 -14.28 14.61 -5.72
C GLN A 56 -13.72 13.54 -6.66
N LYS A 57 -12.45 13.67 -7.06
CA LYS A 57 -11.79 12.78 -8.01
C LYS A 57 -10.47 12.26 -7.46
N ALA A 58 -10.06 11.10 -7.97
CA ALA A 58 -8.81 10.46 -7.62
C ALA A 58 -7.98 10.14 -8.87
N VAL A 59 -6.66 10.13 -8.70
CA VAL A 59 -5.68 9.75 -9.71
C VAL A 59 -4.73 8.70 -9.14
N LEU A 60 -4.34 7.73 -9.96
CA LEU A 60 -3.38 6.70 -9.57
C LEU A 60 -2.52 6.26 -10.75
N GLY A 61 -1.31 5.79 -10.46
CA GLY A 61 -0.46 5.13 -11.44
C GLY A 61 -0.97 3.71 -11.74
N LEU A 62 -1.12 3.37 -13.02
CA LEU A 62 -1.40 2.01 -13.46
C LEU A 62 -0.10 1.37 -13.96
N SER A 63 0.43 0.43 -13.18
CA SER A 63 1.70 -0.26 -13.48
C SER A 63 1.53 -1.52 -14.31
N GLY A 64 0.28 -1.99 -14.50
CA GLY A 64 0.00 -3.32 -15.03
C GLY A 64 0.19 -4.43 -13.99
N GLY A 65 0.53 -4.10 -12.74
CA GLY A 65 0.65 -5.04 -11.62
C GLY A 65 -0.66 -5.21 -10.85
N ILE A 66 -0.71 -6.23 -9.99
CA ILE A 66 -1.91 -6.60 -9.24
C ILE A 66 -2.33 -5.52 -8.22
N ASP A 67 -1.39 -4.83 -7.58
CA ASP A 67 -1.71 -3.86 -6.52
C ASP A 67 -2.41 -2.62 -7.08
N SER A 68 -1.86 -2.04 -8.15
CA SER A 68 -2.48 -0.90 -8.82
C SER A 68 -3.81 -1.28 -9.47
N SER A 69 -3.95 -2.51 -9.94
CA SER A 69 -5.21 -3.05 -10.46
C SER A 69 -6.30 -3.13 -9.40
N LEU A 70 -5.98 -3.67 -8.22
CA LEU A 70 -6.91 -3.73 -7.11
C LEU A 70 -7.29 -2.32 -6.60
N VAL A 71 -6.32 -1.41 -6.50
CA VAL A 71 -6.59 -0.02 -6.06
C VAL A 71 -7.50 0.70 -7.07
N ALA A 72 -7.31 0.50 -8.38
CA ALA A 72 -8.18 1.04 -9.42
C ALA A 72 -9.62 0.53 -9.27
N ALA A 73 -9.78 -0.79 -9.08
CA ALA A 73 -11.08 -1.41 -8.84
C ALA A 73 -11.78 -0.84 -7.60
N ILE A 74 -11.07 -0.75 -6.47
CA ILE A 74 -11.60 -0.16 -5.22
C ILE A 74 -11.99 1.31 -5.43
N ALA A 75 -11.16 2.09 -6.13
CA ALA A 75 -11.43 3.50 -6.41
C ALA A 75 -12.71 3.69 -7.25
N VAL A 76 -12.92 2.83 -8.26
CA VAL A 76 -14.13 2.87 -9.10
C VAL A 76 -15.37 2.55 -8.29
N GLU A 77 -15.34 1.53 -7.43
CA GLU A 77 -16.45 1.19 -6.54
C GLU A 77 -16.74 2.31 -5.54
N ALA A 78 -15.70 2.97 -5.04
CA ALA A 78 -15.82 4.02 -4.04
C ALA A 78 -16.36 5.34 -4.63
N LEU A 79 -15.91 5.71 -5.84
CA LEU A 79 -16.06 7.06 -6.37
C LEU A 79 -16.88 7.14 -7.66
N GLY A 80 -17.09 6.02 -8.35
CA GLY A 80 -17.61 6.01 -9.73
C GLY A 80 -16.48 6.20 -10.75
N LYS A 81 -16.61 5.52 -11.90
CA LYS A 81 -15.59 5.48 -12.97
C LYS A 81 -15.23 6.87 -13.53
N GLU A 82 -16.20 7.79 -13.56
CA GLU A 82 -16.04 9.17 -14.04
C GLU A 82 -15.19 10.06 -13.12
N ASN A 83 -14.93 9.58 -11.90
CA ASN A 83 -14.16 10.26 -10.87
C ASN A 83 -12.79 9.62 -10.62
N VAL A 84 -12.38 8.65 -11.46
CA VAL A 84 -11.09 7.96 -11.36
C VAL A 84 -10.32 8.15 -12.66
N THR A 85 -9.07 8.60 -12.55
CA THR A 85 -8.14 8.70 -13.68
C THR A 85 -6.93 7.80 -13.45
N GLY A 86 -6.71 6.85 -14.34
CA GLY A 86 -5.48 6.04 -14.38
C GLY A 86 -4.36 6.74 -15.17
N VAL A 87 -3.11 6.59 -14.75
CA VAL A 87 -1.96 7.15 -15.47
C VAL A 87 -0.91 6.07 -15.69
N LEU A 88 -0.67 5.72 -16.95
CA LEU A 88 0.41 4.82 -17.37
C LEU A 88 1.67 5.66 -17.54
N LEU A 89 2.75 5.28 -16.85
CA LEU A 89 3.99 6.06 -16.78
C LEU A 89 5.20 5.23 -17.24
N PRO A 90 5.24 4.78 -18.52
CA PRO A 90 6.25 3.83 -18.97
C PRO A 90 7.64 4.48 -19.11
N SER A 91 8.68 3.69 -18.84
CA SER A 91 10.05 3.92 -19.25
C SER A 91 10.48 2.81 -20.22
N LYS A 92 11.73 2.86 -20.71
CA LYS A 92 12.29 1.80 -21.56
C LYS A 92 12.33 0.40 -20.93
N PHE A 93 12.17 0.29 -19.61
CA PHE A 93 12.21 -0.99 -18.89
C PHE A 93 10.84 -1.65 -18.75
N ASN A 94 9.76 -0.92 -19.02
CA ASN A 94 8.42 -1.48 -18.97
C ASN A 94 8.19 -2.43 -20.15
N SER A 95 7.65 -3.61 -19.88
CA SER A 95 7.33 -4.56 -20.94
C SER A 95 6.08 -4.10 -21.72
N PRO A 96 5.97 -4.42 -23.03
CA PRO A 96 4.74 -4.18 -23.79
C PRO A 96 3.52 -4.81 -23.10
N GLU A 97 3.68 -5.99 -22.51
CA GLU A 97 2.60 -6.70 -21.81
C GLU A 97 2.10 -5.97 -20.58
N SER A 98 3.00 -5.35 -19.79
CA SER A 98 2.59 -4.53 -18.63
C SER A 98 1.83 -3.27 -19.05
N PHE A 99 2.18 -2.68 -20.20
CA PHE A 99 1.41 -1.59 -20.79
C PHE A 99 0.02 -2.06 -21.25
N ASP A 100 -0.05 -3.16 -21.99
CA ASP A 100 -1.30 -3.73 -22.50
C ASP A 100 -2.24 -4.13 -21.35
N ASP A 101 -1.69 -4.72 -20.28
CA ASP A 101 -2.43 -5.08 -19.07
C ASP A 101 -3.05 -3.86 -18.39
N ALA A 102 -2.27 -2.80 -18.23
CA ALA A 102 -2.73 -1.55 -17.62
C ALA A 102 -3.81 -0.86 -18.47
N ALA A 103 -3.65 -0.85 -19.79
CA ALA A 103 -4.62 -0.29 -20.72
C ALA A 103 -5.91 -1.12 -20.76
N ALA A 104 -5.81 -2.45 -20.80
CA ALA A 104 -6.94 -3.36 -20.76
C ALA A 104 -7.75 -3.20 -19.46
N LEU A 105 -7.07 -3.15 -18.31
CA LEU A 105 -7.71 -2.85 -17.02
C LEU A 105 -8.48 -1.53 -17.06
N ALA A 106 -7.86 -0.45 -17.54
CA ALA A 106 -8.50 0.86 -17.60
C ALA A 106 -9.76 0.85 -18.47
N ASN A 107 -9.71 0.16 -19.61
CA ASN A 107 -10.85 -0.03 -20.52
C ASN A 107 -11.95 -0.88 -19.86
N ASN A 108 -11.59 -1.97 -19.19
CA ASN A 108 -12.53 -2.85 -18.50
C ASN A 108 -13.26 -2.14 -17.35
N LEU A 109 -12.55 -1.30 -16.60
CA LEU A 109 -13.10 -0.42 -15.56
C LEU A 109 -13.83 0.80 -16.12
N ARG A 110 -13.65 1.10 -17.42
CA ARG A 110 -14.21 2.26 -18.12
C ARG A 110 -13.82 3.59 -17.46
N ILE A 111 -12.58 3.66 -16.99
CA ILE A 111 -11.99 4.88 -16.44
C ILE A 111 -11.23 5.65 -17.51
N GLU A 112 -11.14 6.97 -17.36
CA GLU A 112 -10.20 7.75 -18.16
C GLU A 112 -8.77 7.29 -17.83
N HIS A 113 -7.94 7.12 -18.86
CA HIS A 113 -6.52 6.90 -18.65
C HIS A 113 -5.66 7.81 -19.52
N LYS A 114 -4.47 8.14 -19.01
CA LYS A 114 -3.46 8.94 -19.69
C LYS A 114 -2.18 8.14 -19.81
N VAL A 115 -1.46 8.29 -20.91
CA VAL A 115 -0.11 7.74 -21.07
C VAL A 115 0.88 8.90 -21.05
N ILE A 116 1.78 8.90 -20.08
CA ILE A 116 2.80 9.93 -19.91
C ILE A 116 4.16 9.23 -19.74
N PRO A 117 4.88 8.96 -20.84
CA PRO A 117 6.20 8.32 -20.78
C PRO A 117 7.18 9.15 -19.95
N ILE A 118 7.97 8.48 -19.11
CA ILE A 118 8.95 9.16 -18.24
C ILE A 118 10.36 9.21 -18.84
N GLN A 119 10.54 8.61 -20.02
CA GLN A 119 11.85 8.33 -20.60
C GLN A 119 12.70 9.60 -20.77
N GLU A 120 12.13 10.67 -21.31
CA GLU A 120 12.87 11.92 -21.54
C GLU A 120 13.30 12.59 -20.24
N ILE A 121 12.40 12.66 -19.25
CA ILE A 121 12.70 13.21 -17.92
C ILE A 121 13.79 12.38 -17.26
N PHE A 122 13.71 11.05 -17.38
CA PHE A 122 14.69 10.15 -16.81
C PHE A 122 16.07 10.32 -17.44
N GLN A 123 16.16 10.44 -18.78
CA GLN A 123 17.43 10.73 -19.46
C GLN A 123 18.01 12.09 -19.05
N ALA A 124 17.16 13.11 -18.88
CA ALA A 124 17.61 14.41 -18.38
C ALA A 124 18.22 14.30 -16.98
N TYR A 125 17.58 13.56 -16.06
CA TYR A 125 18.15 13.28 -14.74
C TYR A 125 19.49 12.55 -14.82
N LEU A 126 19.59 11.48 -15.63
CA LEU A 126 20.83 10.72 -15.76
C LEU A 126 21.98 11.60 -16.27
N LYS A 127 21.73 12.42 -17.30
CA LYS A 127 22.72 13.35 -17.85
C LYS A 127 23.19 14.38 -16.83
N ILE A 128 22.27 14.95 -16.04
CA ILE A 128 22.60 15.93 -15.01
C ILE A 128 23.39 15.29 -13.86
N MET A 129 23.05 14.05 -13.49
CA MET A 129 23.66 13.35 -12.37
C MET A 129 24.98 12.63 -12.71
N GLU A 130 25.24 12.33 -13.97
CA GLU A 130 26.46 11.66 -14.46
C GLU A 130 27.77 12.23 -13.85
N PRO A 131 28.06 13.54 -13.89
CA PRO A 131 29.28 14.09 -13.28
C PRO A 131 29.31 13.93 -11.74
N HIS A 132 28.16 13.77 -11.10
CA HIS A 132 28.02 13.61 -9.64
C HIS A 132 28.03 12.16 -9.17
N PHE A 133 27.82 11.19 -10.07
CA PHE A 133 27.88 9.77 -9.76
C PHE A 133 29.30 9.20 -9.80
N SER A 134 30.29 10.01 -10.24
CA SER A 134 31.71 9.66 -10.20
C SER A 134 32.04 8.31 -10.86
N GLY A 135 31.33 7.97 -11.95
CA GLY A 135 31.50 6.71 -12.68
C GLY A 135 31.11 5.45 -11.90
N LYS A 136 30.38 5.57 -10.78
CA LYS A 136 29.86 4.40 -10.05
C LYS A 136 28.86 3.63 -10.93
N PRO A 137 28.82 2.29 -10.80
CA PRO A 137 27.88 1.47 -11.57
C PRO A 137 26.43 1.74 -11.15
N TRP A 138 25.53 1.53 -12.11
CA TRP A 138 24.08 1.58 -11.93
C TRP A 138 23.64 0.75 -10.71
N ASN A 139 22.75 1.32 -9.90
CA ASN A 139 22.20 0.65 -8.74
C ASN A 139 20.78 1.17 -8.42
N VAL A 140 20.36 1.02 -7.16
CA VAL A 140 19.05 1.46 -6.68
C VAL A 140 18.82 2.97 -6.82
N ALA A 141 19.87 3.77 -6.99
CA ALA A 141 19.76 5.22 -7.20
C ALA A 141 18.97 5.54 -8.47
N GLU A 142 19.33 4.93 -9.60
CA GLU A 142 18.70 5.14 -10.91
C GLU A 142 17.32 4.49 -10.99
N GLU A 143 17.14 3.33 -10.36
CA GLU A 143 15.81 2.70 -10.17
C GLU A 143 14.87 3.67 -9.42
N ASN A 144 15.32 4.24 -8.30
CA ASN A 144 14.54 5.17 -7.49
C ASN A 144 14.26 6.52 -8.18
N LEU A 145 15.14 6.99 -9.08
CA LEU A 145 14.89 8.20 -9.87
C LEU A 145 13.60 8.05 -10.70
N GLN A 146 13.43 6.90 -11.36
CA GLN A 146 12.22 6.61 -12.14
C GLN A 146 10.97 6.64 -11.26
N ALA A 147 11.00 5.98 -10.10
CA ALA A 147 9.87 5.99 -9.17
C ALA A 147 9.51 7.42 -8.71
N ARG A 148 10.51 8.27 -8.41
CA ARG A 148 10.28 9.68 -8.02
C ARG A 148 9.73 10.54 -9.14
N ILE A 149 10.17 10.32 -10.38
CA ILE A 149 9.62 11.01 -11.55
C ILE A 149 8.12 10.69 -11.68
N ARG A 150 7.75 9.40 -11.54
CA ARG A 150 6.33 8.97 -11.56
C ARG A 150 5.52 9.64 -10.46
N GLY A 151 6.04 9.65 -9.22
CA GLY A 151 5.42 10.35 -8.10
C GLY A 151 5.20 11.84 -8.38
N ASN A 152 6.21 12.54 -8.91
CA ASN A 152 6.12 13.95 -9.25
C ASN A 152 5.07 14.24 -10.33
N ILE A 153 4.93 13.39 -11.34
CA ILE A 153 3.90 13.56 -12.37
C ILE A 153 2.50 13.41 -11.78
N LEU A 154 2.26 12.39 -10.95
CA LEU A 154 0.97 12.20 -10.28
C LEU A 154 0.64 13.38 -9.35
N MET A 155 1.62 13.87 -8.60
CA MET A 155 1.46 15.06 -7.76
C MET A 155 1.24 16.33 -8.59
N ALA A 156 1.85 16.47 -9.77
CA ALA A 156 1.60 17.60 -10.66
C ALA A 156 0.14 17.60 -11.18
N LEU A 157 -0.39 16.43 -11.55
CA LEU A 157 -1.80 16.28 -11.91
C LEU A 157 -2.72 16.62 -10.74
N SER A 158 -2.41 16.09 -9.55
CA SER A 158 -3.12 16.39 -8.31
C SER A 158 -3.17 17.90 -8.03
N ASN A 159 -2.02 18.57 -8.08
CA ASN A 159 -1.93 20.02 -7.83
C ASN A 159 -2.69 20.84 -8.88
N LYS A 160 -2.69 20.39 -10.15
CA LYS A 160 -3.36 21.12 -11.24
C LYS A 160 -4.88 20.98 -11.17
N PHE A 161 -5.38 19.79 -10.86
CA PHE A 161 -6.80 19.46 -10.99
C PHE A 161 -7.52 19.25 -9.66
N GLY A 162 -6.82 19.32 -8.53
CA GLY A 162 -7.37 19.07 -7.19
C GLY A 162 -7.74 17.60 -6.94
N TRP A 163 -7.12 16.66 -7.66
CA TRP A 163 -7.39 15.22 -7.52
C TRP A 163 -6.61 14.60 -6.38
N LEU A 164 -7.17 13.63 -5.67
CA LEU A 164 -6.45 12.87 -4.66
C LEU A 164 -5.55 11.81 -5.31
N VAL A 165 -4.24 11.80 -5.01
CA VAL A 165 -3.37 10.70 -5.44
C VAL A 165 -3.57 9.49 -4.51
N LEU A 166 -3.99 8.37 -5.07
CA LEU A 166 -4.07 7.08 -4.37
C LEU A 166 -2.78 6.29 -4.61
N THR A 167 -2.09 5.90 -3.54
CA THR A 167 -0.87 5.07 -3.63
C THR A 167 -1.22 3.59 -3.54
N THR A 168 -0.40 2.76 -4.19
CA THR A 168 -0.70 1.34 -4.41
C THR A 168 0.20 0.39 -3.62
N GLY A 169 1.02 0.90 -2.70
CA GLY A 169 1.90 0.05 -1.89
C GLY A 169 1.11 -0.80 -0.88
N ASN A 170 1.38 -2.11 -0.86
CA ASN A 170 0.71 -3.06 0.04
C ASN A 170 1.44 -3.22 1.38
N LYS A 171 0.85 -3.96 2.32
CA LYS A 171 1.42 -4.15 3.67
C LYS A 171 2.79 -4.83 3.62
N SER A 172 2.96 -5.81 2.74
CA SER A 172 4.19 -6.61 2.65
C SER A 172 5.36 -5.74 2.20
N GLU A 173 5.17 -4.95 1.14
CA GLU A 173 6.15 -3.97 0.64
C GLU A 173 6.48 -2.91 1.69
N MET A 174 5.46 -2.31 2.32
CA MET A 174 5.66 -1.30 3.37
C MET A 174 6.35 -1.88 4.61
N SER A 175 6.11 -3.15 4.93
CA SER A 175 6.75 -3.83 6.05
C SER A 175 8.25 -3.89 5.85
N VAL A 176 8.70 -4.41 4.70
CA VAL A 176 10.13 -4.61 4.43
C VAL A 176 10.81 -3.43 3.75
N GLY A 177 10.07 -2.33 3.53
CA GLY A 177 10.54 -1.11 2.89
C GLY A 177 10.92 -1.30 1.43
N TYR A 178 10.27 -2.24 0.74
CA TYR A 178 10.36 -2.42 -0.71
C TYR A 178 9.52 -1.36 -1.41
N ALA A 179 9.98 -0.11 -1.27
CA ALA A 179 9.26 1.09 -1.64
C ALA A 179 10.25 2.25 -1.78
N THR A 180 9.93 3.19 -2.66
CA THR A 180 10.73 4.39 -2.87
C THR A 180 10.09 5.56 -2.15
N LEU A 181 10.81 6.14 -1.19
CA LEU A 181 10.40 7.40 -0.58
C LEU A 181 10.24 8.47 -1.66
N TYR A 182 9.06 9.09 -1.65
CA TYR A 182 8.64 10.12 -2.61
C TYR A 182 8.53 9.61 -4.06
N GLY A 183 8.56 8.29 -4.26
CA GLY A 183 8.24 7.64 -5.52
C GLY A 183 6.85 7.01 -5.47
N ASP A 184 6.78 5.68 -5.43
CA ASP A 184 5.53 4.92 -5.25
C ASP A 184 4.78 5.26 -3.95
N MET A 185 5.47 5.80 -2.96
CA MET A 185 4.86 6.30 -1.71
C MET A 185 4.27 7.71 -1.81
N ALA A 186 4.48 8.43 -2.92
CA ALA A 186 4.00 9.80 -3.08
C ALA A 186 2.50 9.83 -3.37
N GLY A 187 1.71 10.18 -2.36
CA GLY A 187 0.28 10.45 -2.54
C GLY A 187 -0.43 10.85 -1.25
N GLY A 188 -1.74 11.04 -1.34
CA GLY A 188 -2.56 11.53 -0.23
C GLY A 188 -3.25 10.44 0.57
N PHE A 189 -3.39 9.23 0.01
CA PHE A 189 -4.03 8.10 0.67
C PHE A 189 -3.55 6.75 0.15
N ALA A 190 -3.21 5.84 1.06
CA ALA A 190 -2.67 4.53 0.75
C ALA A 190 -3.71 3.44 0.99
N VAL A 191 -4.48 3.14 -0.05
CA VAL A 191 -5.71 2.33 0.02
C VAL A 191 -5.44 0.95 0.61
N ILE A 192 -4.40 0.27 0.12
CA ILE A 192 -4.07 -1.12 0.48
C ILE A 192 -2.86 -1.25 1.41
N LYS A 193 -2.51 -0.17 2.13
CA LYS A 193 -1.34 -0.10 3.02
C LYS A 193 -1.29 -1.19 4.09
N ASP A 194 -2.45 -1.67 4.55
CA ASP A 194 -2.56 -2.71 5.56
C ASP A 194 -3.06 -4.05 4.98
N VAL A 195 -3.01 -4.24 3.66
CA VAL A 195 -3.38 -5.49 2.99
C VAL A 195 -2.10 -6.27 2.63
N PRO A 196 -1.84 -7.48 3.17
CA PRO A 196 -0.73 -8.32 2.74
C PRO A 196 -0.82 -8.70 1.25
N LYS A 197 0.30 -8.91 0.57
CA LYS A 197 0.34 -9.25 -0.87
C LYS A 197 -0.53 -10.46 -1.19
N THR A 198 -0.46 -11.52 -0.39
CA THR A 198 -1.28 -12.72 -0.56
C THR A 198 -2.78 -12.43 -0.46
N LEU A 199 -3.19 -11.42 0.33
CA LEU A 199 -4.58 -10.96 0.40
C LEU A 199 -4.95 -10.04 -0.76
N VAL A 200 -4.01 -9.26 -1.32
CA VAL A 200 -4.21 -8.48 -2.56
C VAL A 200 -4.68 -9.39 -3.69
N TYR A 201 -4.01 -10.53 -3.91
CA TYR A 201 -4.42 -11.51 -4.92
C TYR A 201 -5.82 -12.06 -4.67
N LYS A 202 -6.14 -12.42 -3.41
CA LYS A 202 -7.48 -12.92 -3.04
C LYS A 202 -8.58 -11.88 -3.25
N LEU A 203 -8.31 -10.62 -2.94
CA LEU A 203 -9.24 -9.51 -3.15
C LEU A 203 -9.46 -9.21 -4.63
N ALA A 204 -8.40 -9.26 -5.44
CA ALA A 204 -8.50 -9.09 -6.89
C ALA A 204 -9.28 -10.23 -7.55
N GLU A 205 -9.05 -11.47 -7.11
CA GLU A 205 -9.79 -12.65 -7.56
C GLU A 205 -11.27 -12.54 -7.16
N PHE A 206 -11.56 -12.18 -5.91
CA PHE A 206 -12.91 -11.87 -5.45
C PHE A 206 -13.58 -10.78 -6.28
N TYR A 207 -12.84 -9.72 -6.64
CA TYR A 207 -13.37 -8.62 -7.46
C TYR A 207 -13.80 -9.12 -8.85
N ASN A 208 -12.98 -9.93 -9.50
CA ASN A 208 -13.33 -10.55 -10.79
C ASN A 208 -14.53 -11.50 -10.65
N GLN A 209 -14.57 -12.34 -9.61
CA GLN A 209 -15.67 -13.30 -9.39
C GLN A 209 -17.02 -12.61 -9.15
N LYS A 210 -17.04 -11.47 -8.44
CA LYS A 210 -18.28 -10.70 -8.25
C LYS A 210 -18.69 -9.87 -9.48
N SER A 211 -17.78 -9.71 -10.45
CA SER A 211 -18.01 -8.89 -11.64
C SER A 211 -18.66 -9.71 -12.75
N ALA A 212 -19.42 -9.05 -13.63
CA ALA A 212 -20.08 -9.72 -14.74
C ALA A 212 -19.12 -10.13 -15.88
N TRP A 213 -17.88 -9.65 -15.86
CA TRP A 213 -16.80 -10.00 -16.80
C TRP A 213 -15.44 -9.93 -16.09
N GLU A 214 -14.40 -10.41 -16.75
CA GLU A 214 -13.02 -10.30 -16.27
C GLU A 214 -12.56 -8.84 -16.29
N VAL A 215 -12.58 -8.17 -15.13
CA VAL A 215 -12.20 -6.76 -15.04
C VAL A 215 -10.69 -6.61 -14.97
N ILE A 216 -10.05 -7.35 -14.06
CA ILE A 216 -8.60 -7.42 -13.93
C ILE A 216 -8.11 -8.55 -14.86
N PRO A 217 -7.31 -8.25 -15.90
CA PRO A 217 -6.86 -9.27 -16.85
C PRO A 217 -6.14 -10.46 -16.20
N ARG A 218 -6.43 -11.68 -16.66
CA ARG A 218 -5.86 -12.92 -16.07
C ARG A 218 -4.34 -12.92 -16.01
N ARG A 219 -3.68 -12.37 -17.02
CA ARG A 219 -2.20 -12.26 -17.10
C ARG A 219 -1.59 -11.51 -15.91
N ILE A 220 -2.32 -10.55 -15.31
CA ILE A 220 -1.86 -9.80 -14.12
C ILE A 220 -1.74 -10.73 -12.89
N PHE A 221 -2.53 -11.80 -12.82
CA PHE A 221 -2.46 -12.78 -11.72
C PHE A 221 -1.30 -13.76 -11.88
N GLU A 222 -0.94 -14.08 -13.12
CA GLU A 222 -0.01 -15.16 -13.45
C GLU A 222 1.43 -14.68 -13.60
N LYS A 223 1.63 -13.43 -14.01
CA LYS A 223 2.97 -12.88 -14.14
C LYS A 223 3.63 -12.65 -12.78
N ALA A 224 4.95 -12.81 -12.75
CA ALA A 224 5.73 -12.57 -11.56
C ALA A 224 5.66 -11.07 -11.15
N PRO A 225 5.51 -10.74 -9.86
CA PRO A 225 5.59 -9.37 -9.38
C PRO A 225 6.93 -8.70 -9.72
N THR A 226 6.85 -7.47 -10.20
CA THR A 226 8.01 -6.66 -10.58
C THR A 226 7.69 -5.16 -10.56
N ALA A 227 8.70 -4.34 -10.26
CA ALA A 227 8.64 -2.89 -10.37
C ALA A 227 9.08 -2.34 -11.74
N GLU A 228 9.66 -3.20 -12.61
CA GLU A 228 10.14 -2.86 -13.96
C GLU A 228 11.00 -1.57 -14.00
N LEU A 229 11.94 -1.44 -13.06
CA LEU A 229 12.87 -0.31 -12.96
C LEU A 229 14.24 -0.60 -13.58
N LYS A 230 14.50 -1.87 -13.90
CA LYS A 230 15.68 -2.35 -14.63
C LYS A 230 15.33 -3.62 -15.43
N GLU A 231 16.23 -4.03 -16.31
CA GLU A 231 16.07 -5.23 -17.14
C GLU A 231 15.85 -6.49 -16.29
N ASN A 232 14.85 -7.29 -16.69
CA ASN A 232 14.51 -8.60 -16.11
C ASN A 232 14.27 -8.60 -14.58
N GLN A 233 13.90 -7.46 -14.00
CA GLN A 233 13.66 -7.33 -12.56
C GLN A 233 12.50 -8.21 -12.09
N LYS A 234 12.67 -8.85 -10.94
CA LYS A 234 11.61 -9.50 -10.15
C LYS A 234 11.69 -9.07 -8.69
N ASP A 235 10.54 -9.02 -7.99
CA ASP A 235 10.53 -8.72 -6.55
C ASP A 235 11.36 -9.73 -5.75
N ALA A 236 11.29 -11.01 -6.16
CA ALA A 236 12.00 -12.14 -5.57
C ALA A 236 13.55 -12.02 -5.65
N ASP A 237 14.07 -11.16 -6.54
CA ASP A 237 15.51 -10.86 -6.58
C ASP A 237 15.98 -10.20 -5.26
N THR A 238 15.06 -9.51 -4.57
CA THR A 238 15.33 -8.77 -3.34
C THR A 238 14.63 -9.37 -2.13
N LEU A 239 13.37 -9.79 -2.28
CA LEU A 239 12.50 -10.23 -1.19
C LEU A 239 12.48 -11.76 -1.06
N PRO A 240 12.21 -12.32 0.13
CA PRO A 240 11.63 -13.66 0.20
C PRO A 240 10.31 -13.71 -0.58
N GLU A 241 9.95 -14.87 -1.11
CA GLU A 241 8.65 -15.06 -1.77
C GLU A 241 7.50 -14.63 -0.86
N TYR A 242 6.48 -13.99 -1.41
CA TYR A 242 5.37 -13.44 -0.61
C TYR A 242 4.62 -14.50 0.21
N ALA A 243 4.57 -15.74 -0.29
CA ALA A 243 4.00 -16.88 0.43
C ALA A 243 4.75 -17.20 1.74
N ILE A 244 6.02 -16.81 1.84
CA ILE A 244 6.87 -16.96 3.03
C ILE A 244 6.90 -15.65 3.82
N LEU A 245 7.05 -14.52 3.11
CA LEU A 245 7.16 -13.21 3.72
C LEU A 245 5.90 -12.84 4.52
N ASP A 246 4.71 -13.02 3.97
CA ASP A 246 3.46 -12.60 4.62
C ASP A 246 3.20 -13.33 5.95
N PRO A 247 3.35 -14.67 6.05
CA PRO A 247 3.29 -15.35 7.34
C PRO A 247 4.33 -14.86 8.35
N VAL A 248 5.59 -14.68 7.92
CA VAL A 248 6.65 -14.17 8.80
C VAL A 248 6.30 -12.78 9.32
N LEU A 249 5.82 -11.89 8.46
CA LEU A 249 5.36 -10.55 8.84
C LEU A 249 4.19 -10.61 9.80
N LYS A 250 3.22 -11.50 9.60
CA LYS A 250 2.10 -11.70 10.53
C LYS A 250 2.62 -12.09 11.92
N TYR A 251 3.52 -13.07 12.00
CA TYR A 251 4.07 -13.50 13.29
C TYR A 251 4.89 -12.41 13.99
N TYR A 252 5.79 -11.75 13.24
CA TYR A 252 6.69 -10.76 13.81
C TYR A 252 5.99 -9.43 14.15
N VAL A 253 5.09 -8.96 13.28
CA VAL A 253 4.48 -7.63 13.40
C VAL A 253 3.17 -7.69 14.18
N GLU A 254 2.29 -8.64 13.86
CA GLU A 254 0.93 -8.69 14.42
C GLU A 254 0.85 -9.50 15.72
N GLN A 255 1.69 -10.53 15.86
CA GLN A 255 1.66 -11.44 17.02
C GLN A 255 2.84 -11.26 17.99
N ASP A 256 3.78 -10.34 17.71
CA ASP A 256 4.97 -10.10 18.54
C ASP A 256 5.81 -11.35 18.86
N LEU A 257 5.85 -12.32 17.93
CA LEU A 257 6.69 -13.50 18.12
C LEU A 257 8.17 -13.16 17.91
N SER A 258 9.02 -13.74 18.75
CA SER A 258 10.48 -13.68 18.61
C SER A 258 10.97 -14.38 17.35
N VAL A 259 12.15 -14.00 16.86
CA VAL A 259 12.82 -14.68 15.73
C VAL A 259 12.91 -16.19 15.97
N SER A 260 13.26 -16.61 17.19
CA SER A 260 13.39 -18.02 17.56
C SER A 260 12.05 -18.75 17.53
N GLU A 261 10.95 -18.11 17.93
CA GLU A 261 9.61 -18.69 17.85
C GLU A 261 9.14 -18.83 16.40
N ILE A 262 9.46 -17.88 15.53
CA ILE A 262 9.10 -17.94 14.11
C ILE A 262 9.86 -19.07 13.42
N ILE A 263 11.15 -19.25 13.71
CA ILE A 263 11.96 -20.36 13.15
C ILE A 263 11.37 -21.73 13.52
N LYS A 264 10.78 -21.86 14.71
CA LYS A 264 10.10 -23.10 15.15
C LYS A 264 8.78 -23.39 14.39
N LYS A 265 8.32 -22.50 13.51
CA LYS A 265 7.14 -22.67 12.66
C LYS A 265 7.49 -23.12 11.24
N ASP A 266 8.59 -23.87 11.09
CA ASP A 266 9.06 -24.46 9.82
C ASP A 266 9.47 -23.46 8.73
N PHE A 267 9.90 -22.25 9.13
CA PHE A 267 10.52 -21.28 8.22
C PHE A 267 12.04 -21.37 8.25
N SER A 268 12.69 -21.11 7.11
CA SER A 268 14.15 -21.09 7.09
C SER A 268 14.69 -19.92 7.94
N LYS A 269 15.74 -20.20 8.72
CA LYS A 269 16.41 -19.17 9.52
C LYS A 269 16.86 -17.98 8.67
N GLY A 270 17.35 -18.23 7.45
CA GLY A 270 17.80 -17.18 6.54
C GLY A 270 16.68 -16.22 6.13
N GLU A 271 15.51 -16.75 5.77
CA GLU A 271 14.37 -15.93 5.33
C GLU A 271 13.76 -15.13 6.47
N VAL A 272 13.61 -15.73 7.66
CA VAL A 272 13.10 -15.04 8.86
C VAL A 272 14.02 -13.86 9.21
N LEU A 273 15.32 -14.12 9.31
CA LEU A 273 16.30 -13.08 9.65
C LEU A 273 16.36 -11.97 8.60
N LYS A 274 16.27 -12.32 7.31
CA LYS A 274 16.22 -11.35 6.22
C LYS A 274 14.98 -10.46 6.35
N ALA A 275 13.79 -11.04 6.49
CA ALA A 275 12.54 -10.30 6.62
C ALA A 275 12.54 -9.37 7.83
N VAL A 276 12.90 -9.87 9.02
CA VAL A 276 12.96 -9.10 10.27
C VAL A 276 13.92 -7.92 10.15
N ARG A 277 15.12 -8.15 9.63
CA ARG A 277 16.12 -7.08 9.40
C ARG A 277 15.60 -6.00 8.44
N MET A 278 14.88 -6.40 7.39
CA MET A 278 14.26 -5.46 6.46
C MET A 278 13.13 -4.67 7.12
N VAL A 279 12.33 -5.30 7.98
CA VAL A 279 11.30 -4.62 8.76
C VAL A 279 11.89 -3.52 9.63
N ASP A 280 12.91 -3.83 10.41
CA ASP A 280 13.46 -2.89 11.38
C ASP A 280 14.17 -1.71 10.69
N LYS A 281 14.89 -1.96 9.60
CA LYS A 281 15.55 -0.90 8.81
C LYS A 281 14.58 0.05 8.10
N SER A 282 13.33 -0.35 7.92
CA SER A 282 12.35 0.36 7.08
C SER A 282 11.43 1.29 7.86
N GLU A 283 11.65 1.45 9.17
CA GLU A 283 10.82 2.30 10.02
C GLU A 283 10.78 3.76 9.54
N TYR A 284 11.93 4.31 9.11
CA TYR A 284 11.99 5.69 8.62
C TYR A 284 11.11 5.92 7.37
N LYS A 285 10.97 4.91 6.49
CA LYS A 285 10.09 5.01 5.32
C LYS A 285 8.63 5.02 5.75
N ARG A 286 8.25 4.07 6.63
CA ARG A 286 6.87 3.94 7.12
C ARG A 286 6.37 5.20 7.82
N ARG A 287 7.23 5.93 8.51
CA ARG A 287 6.88 7.20 9.18
C ARG A 287 6.47 8.31 8.21
N GLN A 288 6.79 8.19 6.93
CA GLN A 288 6.45 9.16 5.88
C GLN A 288 5.39 8.63 4.91
N SER A 289 4.90 7.41 5.12
CA SER A 289 3.84 6.84 4.28
C SER A 289 2.50 7.55 4.51
N PRO A 290 1.68 7.72 3.47
CA PRO A 290 0.36 8.33 3.61
C PRO A 290 -0.53 7.57 4.62
N PRO A 291 -1.58 8.22 5.17
CA PRO A 291 -2.60 7.50 5.91
C PRO A 291 -3.26 6.44 5.03
N GLY A 292 -3.76 5.37 5.64
CA GLY A 292 -4.39 4.26 4.94
C GLY A 292 -5.39 3.52 5.82
N ILE A 293 -6.11 2.59 5.22
CA ILE A 293 -7.16 1.81 5.91
C ILE A 293 -6.50 0.67 6.69
N LYS A 294 -6.91 0.49 7.95
CA LYS A 294 -6.51 -0.64 8.79
C LYS A 294 -7.52 -1.77 8.60
N ILE A 295 -7.03 -2.96 8.25
CA ILE A 295 -7.85 -4.18 8.09
C ILE A 295 -7.33 -5.35 8.92
N THR A 296 -6.11 -5.24 9.47
CA THR A 296 -5.50 -6.26 10.33
C THR A 296 -5.55 -5.84 11.81
N PRO A 297 -5.32 -6.76 12.77
CA PRO A 297 -5.26 -6.40 14.19
C PRO A 297 -4.22 -5.33 14.52
N ARG A 298 -3.10 -5.29 13.76
CA ARG A 298 -1.99 -4.36 13.98
C ARG A 298 -1.44 -3.79 12.67
N ALA A 299 -1.71 -2.51 12.45
CA ALA A 299 -1.19 -1.75 11.32
C ALA A 299 0.08 -0.97 11.69
N PHE A 300 0.89 -0.63 10.68
CA PHE A 300 2.00 0.30 10.87
C PHE A 300 1.50 1.73 11.08
N GLY A 301 1.94 2.35 12.18
CA GLY A 301 1.51 3.69 12.58
C GLY A 301 1.11 3.74 14.05
N ARG A 302 -0.17 3.95 14.33
CA ARG A 302 -0.65 4.13 15.72
C ARG A 302 -0.53 2.87 16.57
N ASP A 303 -0.67 1.68 15.99
CA ASP A 303 -0.68 0.39 16.70
C ASP A 303 0.74 -0.20 16.91
N ARG A 304 1.69 0.12 16.02
CA ARG A 304 3.09 -0.29 16.13
C ARG A 304 4.00 0.92 16.14
N ARG A 305 4.53 1.26 17.32
CA ARG A 305 5.36 2.45 17.56
C ARG A 305 6.79 2.03 17.86
N MET A 306 7.62 1.93 16.83
CA MET A 306 9.04 1.59 16.96
C MET A 306 9.93 2.82 16.76
N PRO A 307 11.11 2.89 17.41
CA PRO A 307 12.08 3.94 17.13
C PRO A 307 12.65 3.78 15.72
N ILE A 308 12.89 4.91 15.04
CA ILE A 308 13.65 4.91 13.78
C ILE A 308 15.11 4.51 14.06
N THR A 309 15.71 5.16 15.05
CA THR A 309 17.07 4.85 15.51
C THR A 309 17.01 3.63 16.42
N ASN A 310 17.23 2.46 15.84
CA ASN A 310 17.22 1.20 16.56
C ASN A 310 18.51 0.41 16.30
N ARG A 311 19.20 -0.01 17.38
CA ARG A 311 20.33 -0.96 17.34
C ARG A 311 20.00 -2.30 18.00
N PHE A 312 18.77 -2.48 18.48
CA PHE A 312 18.31 -3.79 18.91
C PHE A 312 18.37 -4.75 17.72
N ASN A 313 19.06 -5.87 17.91
CA ASN A 313 19.19 -6.91 16.90
C ASN A 313 18.98 -8.26 17.56
N GLU A 314 17.76 -8.75 17.46
CA GLU A 314 17.36 -10.02 18.03
C GLU A 314 18.14 -11.21 17.46
N ALA A 315 18.66 -11.09 16.23
CA ALA A 315 19.46 -12.14 15.59
C ALA A 315 20.82 -12.40 16.24
N VAL A 316 21.24 -11.53 17.16
CA VAL A 316 22.54 -11.58 17.86
C VAL A 316 22.37 -12.07 19.32
N ILE A 317 21.13 -12.17 19.79
CA ILE A 317 20.76 -12.68 21.12
C ILE A 317 20.42 -14.17 21.00
#